data_AF-A0AAZ1WX41-F1
#
_entry.id   AF-A0AAZ1WX41-F1
#
_cell.length_a   1.000
_cell.length_b   1.000
_cell.length_c   1.000
_cell.angle_alpha   90.00
_cell.angle_beta   90.00
_cell.angle_gamma   90.00
#
_symmetry.space_group_name_H-M   'P 1'
#
loop_
_entity.id
_entity.type
_entity.pdbx_description
1 polymer ?
#
loop_
_entity_poly.entity_id
_entity_poly.type
_entity_poly.pdbx_seq_one_letter_code
_entity_poly.pdbx_strand_id
1 'polypeptide(L)'
;MFILDGLDECRLPLDFHNTEILTDFTQSASVDVLLTNLIRGKLLPSARVWITTRPAAANQIPPQFVNMVTEVRGFTDPQKEEYFRKRFRDKEQASKIYSHIKSSRSLHIMCHIPVFCWITATVLEDMLKTREGGILPKTLTEMYIHFLVVQSKVRKIKYDGGAETDCHWGPESKKMIESLGKLAFDQLLKGNLIFYESDLTDCGIDIRAASVYSGVFTQIFKEEKGLYQDTVFCFIHLSVQEFLAALHVHLTFINYGVSVLPEEQTASQTSETPKNKIVKTDFYQLAVDKALQSPNGHLDLFLRFLLGLSLQSNQDLLKGLQTQTESTSETNQETVQYIKMKISENLSAEKSINLFHCLNELNDRSLVEEIQQSLSSRSLSVDKLSPAQWSALVFILLSSEKDLT
;
A
#
# COMPACT_ATOMS: atom_id res chain seq x y z
N MET A 1 -13.76 21.09 -23.00
CA MET A 1 -12.64 20.58 -22.17
C MET A 1 -12.97 19.14 -21.84
N PHE A 2 -12.04 18.23 -22.04
CA PHE A 2 -12.15 16.82 -21.67
C PHE A 2 -11.21 16.57 -20.49
N ILE A 3 -11.69 15.80 -19.51
CA ILE A 3 -10.89 15.34 -18.39
C ILE A 3 -10.87 13.81 -18.49
N LEU A 4 -9.69 13.26 -18.68
CA LEU A 4 -9.44 11.82 -18.72
C LEU A 4 -8.75 11.46 -17.41
N ASP A 5 -9.50 10.83 -16.52
CA ASP A 5 -9.01 10.46 -15.20
C ASP A 5 -8.46 9.04 -15.22
N GLY A 6 -7.22 8.83 -14.77
CA GLY A 6 -6.61 7.50 -14.64
C GLY A 6 -6.11 6.87 -15.94
N LEU A 7 -5.23 7.54 -16.69
CA LEU A 7 -4.61 6.95 -17.90
C LEU A 7 -3.88 5.63 -17.61
N ASP A 8 -3.26 5.52 -16.44
CA ASP A 8 -2.55 4.30 -16.02
C ASP A 8 -3.47 3.09 -15.83
N GLU A 9 -4.78 3.32 -15.81
CA GLU A 9 -5.82 2.29 -15.74
C GLU A 9 -6.40 1.97 -17.14
N CYS A 10 -6.00 2.73 -18.17
CA CYS A 10 -6.42 2.53 -19.53
C CYS A 10 -5.79 1.25 -20.11
N ARG A 11 -6.63 0.27 -20.44
CA ARG A 11 -6.21 -0.98 -21.10
C ARG A 11 -6.28 -0.92 -22.63
N LEU A 12 -6.74 0.20 -23.18
CA LEU A 12 -6.87 0.38 -24.62
C LEU A 12 -5.49 0.58 -25.27
N PRO A 13 -5.23 -0.03 -26.44
CA PRO A 13 -3.97 0.16 -27.14
C PRO A 13 -3.93 1.57 -27.77
N LEU A 14 -3.30 2.52 -27.07
CA LEU A 14 -3.14 3.89 -27.56
C LEU A 14 -1.96 3.97 -28.54
N ASP A 15 -2.17 3.58 -29.80
CA ASP A 15 -1.13 3.64 -30.83
C ASP A 15 -1.07 5.02 -31.50
N PHE A 16 -0.24 5.90 -30.97
CA PHE A 16 -0.06 7.26 -31.52
C PHE A 16 0.59 7.32 -32.91
N HIS A 17 1.14 6.22 -33.42
CA HIS A 17 1.88 6.18 -34.67
C HIS A 17 1.07 5.59 -35.83
N ASN A 18 0.40 4.46 -35.60
CA ASN A 18 -0.30 3.72 -36.66
C ASN A 18 -1.81 3.96 -36.69
N THR A 19 -2.38 4.59 -35.65
CA THR A 19 -3.82 4.86 -35.60
C THR A 19 -4.26 5.78 -36.74
N GLU A 20 -5.33 5.37 -37.43
CA GLU A 20 -5.99 6.11 -38.50
C GLU A 20 -6.34 7.54 -38.07
N ILE A 21 -6.12 8.51 -38.96
CA ILE A 21 -6.41 9.91 -38.65
C ILE A 21 -7.92 10.13 -38.79
N LEU A 22 -8.55 10.49 -37.68
CA LEU A 22 -9.96 10.83 -37.63
C LEU A 22 -10.13 12.34 -37.41
N THR A 23 -10.72 13.01 -38.41
CA THR A 23 -11.03 14.45 -38.35
C THR A 23 -12.53 14.74 -38.38
N ASP A 24 -13.34 13.82 -38.91
CA ASP A 24 -14.80 13.93 -38.94
C ASP A 24 -15.38 13.41 -37.62
N PHE A 25 -16.11 14.26 -36.90
CA PHE A 25 -16.72 13.91 -35.62
C PHE A 25 -18.01 13.07 -35.77
N THR A 26 -18.53 12.92 -36.98
CA THR A 26 -19.74 12.12 -37.25
C THR A 26 -19.42 10.66 -37.57
N GLN A 27 -18.16 10.36 -37.91
CA GLN A 27 -17.71 9.02 -38.24
C GLN A 27 -17.55 8.17 -36.97
N SER A 28 -18.13 6.97 -37.01
CA SER A 28 -17.98 5.98 -35.93
C SER A 28 -16.59 5.35 -35.98
N ALA A 29 -15.92 5.28 -34.84
CA ALA A 29 -14.63 4.63 -34.65
C ALA A 29 -14.57 3.98 -33.26
N SER A 30 -13.60 3.10 -33.04
CA SER A 30 -13.37 2.51 -31.73
C SER A 30 -12.87 3.56 -30.73
N VAL A 31 -13.07 3.30 -29.44
CA VAL A 31 -12.78 4.26 -28.36
C VAL A 31 -11.29 4.62 -28.30
N ASP A 32 -10.41 3.64 -28.54
CA ASP A 32 -8.96 3.84 -28.64
C ASP A 32 -8.57 4.78 -29.77
N VAL A 33 -9.20 4.65 -30.95
CA VAL A 33 -9.00 5.54 -32.11
C VAL A 33 -9.49 6.95 -31.81
N LEU A 34 -10.67 7.08 -31.15
CA LEU A 34 -11.23 8.37 -30.76
C LEU A 34 -10.32 9.08 -29.74
N LEU A 35 -9.90 8.39 -28.68
CA LEU A 35 -9.00 8.91 -27.65
C LEU A 35 -7.66 9.35 -28.25
N THR A 36 -7.06 8.49 -29.07
CA THR A 36 -5.77 8.79 -29.73
C THR A 36 -5.88 10.03 -30.61
N ASN A 37 -6.93 10.16 -31.43
CA ASN A 37 -7.11 11.34 -32.28
C ASN A 37 -7.49 12.60 -31.51
N LEU A 38 -8.20 12.48 -30.38
CA LEU A 38 -8.48 13.58 -29.47
C LEU A 38 -7.19 14.12 -28.84
N ILE A 39 -6.33 13.23 -28.32
CA ILE A 39 -5.04 13.60 -27.72
C ILE A 39 -4.07 14.17 -28.77
N ARG A 40 -4.07 13.62 -30.00
CA ARG A 40 -3.30 14.16 -31.13
C ARG A 40 -3.80 15.52 -31.62
N GLY A 41 -4.96 15.98 -31.15
CA GLY A 41 -5.61 17.20 -31.62
C GLY A 41 -6.13 17.12 -33.06
N LYS A 42 -6.33 15.90 -33.59
CA LYS A 42 -6.93 15.67 -34.92
C LYS A 42 -8.45 15.66 -34.85
N LEU A 43 -8.98 15.13 -33.77
CA LEU A 43 -10.39 15.19 -33.42
C LEU A 43 -10.60 16.35 -32.43
N LEU A 44 -11.50 17.28 -32.76
CA LEU A 44 -11.81 18.46 -31.93
C LEU A 44 -10.56 19.30 -31.55
N PRO A 45 -9.86 19.90 -32.53
CA PRO A 45 -8.57 20.57 -32.32
C PRO A 45 -8.60 21.74 -31.30
N SER A 46 -9.76 22.37 -31.10
CA SER A 46 -9.94 23.46 -30.14
C SER A 46 -10.20 22.98 -28.70
N ALA A 47 -10.36 21.67 -28.50
CA ALA A 47 -10.63 21.11 -27.19
C ALA A 47 -9.36 21.05 -26.34
N ARG A 48 -9.48 21.43 -25.07
CA ARG A 48 -8.43 21.18 -24.06
C ARG A 48 -8.65 19.80 -23.46
N VAL A 49 -7.61 19.00 -23.37
CA VAL A 49 -7.62 17.68 -22.74
C VAL A 49 -6.73 17.75 -21.50
N TRP A 50 -7.30 17.39 -20.34
CA TRP A 50 -6.57 17.23 -19.09
C TRP A 50 -6.52 15.74 -18.77
N ILE A 51 -5.35 15.21 -18.46
CA ILE A 51 -5.15 13.79 -18.22
C ILE A 51 -4.49 13.62 -16.85
N THR A 52 -5.07 12.78 -15.99
CA THR A 52 -4.42 12.35 -14.75
C THR A 52 -3.81 10.97 -14.96
N THR A 53 -2.66 10.72 -14.35
CA THR A 53 -1.96 9.44 -14.49
C THR A 53 -0.93 9.30 -13.37
N ARG A 54 -0.63 8.08 -12.96
CA ARG A 54 0.60 7.78 -12.22
C ARG A 54 1.84 8.14 -13.07
N PRO A 55 2.95 8.60 -12.46
CA PRO A 55 4.17 8.97 -13.18
C PRO A 55 4.71 7.86 -14.10
N ALA A 56 4.63 6.60 -13.64
CA ALA A 56 5.13 5.43 -14.39
C ALA A 56 4.40 5.17 -15.73
N ALA A 57 3.19 5.69 -15.89
CA ALA A 57 2.37 5.55 -17.10
C ALA A 57 2.29 6.84 -17.92
N ALA A 58 2.88 7.95 -17.45
CA ALA A 58 2.87 9.21 -18.18
C ALA A 58 3.58 9.12 -19.54
N ASN A 59 4.53 8.20 -19.66
CA ASN A 59 5.25 7.89 -20.90
C ASN A 59 4.40 7.18 -21.96
N GLN A 60 3.19 6.70 -21.62
CA GLN A 60 2.25 6.15 -22.61
C GLN A 60 1.83 7.20 -23.64
N ILE A 61 1.86 8.49 -23.26
CA ILE A 61 1.60 9.60 -24.17
C ILE A 61 2.94 10.16 -24.64
N PRO A 62 3.21 10.16 -25.96
CA PRO A 62 4.44 10.73 -26.48
C PRO A 62 4.56 12.23 -26.13
N PRO A 63 5.75 12.72 -25.70
CA PRO A 63 5.94 14.09 -25.25
C PRO A 63 5.51 15.16 -26.26
N GLN A 64 5.58 14.87 -27.57
CA GLN A 64 5.14 15.81 -28.61
C GLN A 64 3.64 16.17 -28.56
N PHE A 65 2.82 15.38 -27.87
CA PHE A 65 1.38 15.64 -27.70
C PHE A 65 1.06 16.27 -26.34
N VAL A 66 2.06 16.58 -25.53
CA VAL A 66 1.88 17.13 -24.18
C VAL A 66 2.33 18.57 -24.14
N ASN A 67 1.40 19.49 -23.85
CA ASN A 67 1.72 20.92 -23.73
C ASN A 67 2.22 21.31 -22.33
N MET A 68 1.72 20.65 -21.28
CA MET A 68 2.03 20.98 -19.89
C MET A 68 1.96 19.72 -19.03
N VAL A 69 2.89 19.60 -18.08
CA VAL A 69 2.90 18.56 -17.05
C VAL A 69 2.84 19.23 -15.70
N THR A 70 1.95 18.76 -14.83
CA THR A 70 1.84 19.22 -13.44
C THR A 70 1.92 18.02 -12.52
N GLU A 71 2.89 18.04 -11.60
CA GLU A 71 3.06 16.99 -10.61
C GLU A 71 2.25 17.31 -9.35
N VAL A 72 1.32 16.42 -8.98
CA VAL A 72 0.57 16.54 -7.73
C VAL A 72 1.37 15.87 -6.61
N ARG A 73 2.00 16.68 -5.75
CA ARG A 73 2.92 16.20 -4.72
C ARG A 73 2.26 15.80 -3.39
N GLY A 74 1.06 16.31 -3.08
CA GLY A 74 0.37 16.05 -1.82
C GLY A 74 0.38 17.25 -0.86
N PHE A 75 0.19 17.01 0.43
CA PHE A 75 0.08 18.04 1.47
C PHE A 75 1.43 18.45 2.04
N THR A 76 1.66 19.76 2.07
CA THR A 76 2.71 20.40 2.86
C THR A 76 2.39 20.31 4.36
N ASP A 77 3.39 20.50 5.23
CA ASP A 77 3.17 20.41 6.69
C ASP A 77 2.06 21.34 7.20
N PRO A 78 1.94 22.61 6.75
CA PRO A 78 0.80 23.45 7.10
C PRO A 78 -0.55 22.90 6.62
N GLN A 79 -0.59 22.27 5.43
CA GLN A 79 -1.81 21.66 4.89
C GLN A 79 -2.21 20.39 5.66
N LYS A 80 -1.24 19.62 6.18
CA LYS A 80 -1.51 18.48 7.07
C LYS A 80 -2.20 18.98 8.35
N GLU A 81 -1.64 19.98 9.01
CA GLU A 81 -2.24 20.59 10.20
C GLU A 81 -3.63 21.12 9.93
N GLU A 82 -3.80 21.84 8.81
CA GLU A 82 -5.09 22.37 8.39
C GLU A 82 -6.13 21.27 8.16
N TYR A 83 -5.74 20.16 7.53
CA TYR A 83 -6.61 19.01 7.31
C TYR A 83 -7.14 18.45 8.63
N PHE A 84 -6.25 18.11 9.58
CA PHE A 84 -6.67 17.54 10.86
C PHE A 84 -7.50 18.53 11.67
N ARG A 85 -7.12 19.81 11.67
CA ARG A 85 -7.89 20.88 12.32
C ARG A 85 -9.30 21.04 11.73
N LYS A 86 -9.48 20.88 10.42
CA LYS A 86 -10.80 20.92 9.76
C LYS A 86 -11.61 19.65 9.98
N ARG A 87 -10.96 18.50 10.15
CA ARG A 87 -11.61 17.18 10.26
C ARG A 87 -12.25 16.94 11.63
N PHE A 88 -11.71 17.52 12.70
CA PHE A 88 -12.20 17.37 14.07
C PHE A 88 -12.90 18.64 14.53
N ARG A 89 -14.11 18.51 15.10
CA ARG A 89 -14.87 19.66 15.63
C ARG A 89 -14.25 20.24 16.89
N ASP A 90 -13.70 19.37 17.75
CA ASP A 90 -13.00 19.75 18.96
C ASP A 90 -11.53 20.11 18.65
N LYS A 91 -11.14 21.33 19.01
CA LYS A 91 -9.79 21.86 18.79
C LYS A 91 -8.75 21.17 19.67
N GLU A 92 -9.10 20.76 20.90
CA GLU A 92 -8.17 20.07 21.78
C GLU A 92 -7.89 18.66 21.26
N GLN A 93 -8.94 17.97 20.83
CA GLN A 93 -8.81 16.67 20.16
C GLN A 93 -7.96 16.77 18.88
N ALA A 94 -8.22 17.77 18.03
CA ALA A 94 -7.43 18.00 16.81
C ALA A 94 -5.95 18.23 17.12
N SER A 95 -5.65 19.05 18.13
CA SER A 95 -4.28 19.35 18.57
C SER A 95 -3.58 18.11 19.11
N LYS A 96 -4.25 17.30 19.94
CA LYS A 96 -3.71 16.05 20.48
C LYS A 96 -3.40 15.04 19.37
N ILE A 97 -4.30 14.88 18.40
CA ILE A 97 -4.11 14.01 17.24
C ILE A 97 -2.92 14.47 16.42
N TYR A 98 -2.87 15.75 16.07
CA TYR A 98 -1.78 16.27 15.24
C TYR A 98 -0.43 16.20 15.96
N SER A 99 -0.40 16.42 17.28
CA SER A 99 0.80 16.24 18.11
C SER A 99 1.31 14.80 18.08
N HIS A 100 0.41 13.81 18.19
CA HIS A 100 0.78 12.39 18.05
C HIS A 100 1.29 12.05 16.66
N ILE A 101 0.65 12.57 15.61
CA ILE A 101 1.12 12.36 14.24
C ILE A 101 2.50 12.98 14.05
N LYS A 102 2.76 14.16 14.63
CA LYS A 102 4.05 14.83 14.55
C LYS A 102 5.14 14.09 15.35
N SER A 103 4.78 13.48 16.48
CA SER A 103 5.74 12.70 17.29
C SER A 103 6.14 11.38 16.61
N SER A 104 5.26 10.78 15.81
CA SER A 104 5.61 9.66 14.92
C SER A 104 6.01 10.18 13.54
N ARG A 105 7.32 10.36 13.32
CA ARG A 105 7.85 10.87 12.04
C ARG A 105 7.41 10.03 10.84
N SER A 106 7.31 8.71 11.00
CA SER A 106 6.78 7.79 9.97
C SER A 106 5.34 8.15 9.59
N LEU A 107 4.43 8.32 10.56
CA LEU A 107 3.04 8.74 10.30
C LEU A 107 3.00 10.14 9.68
N HIS A 108 3.83 11.07 10.17
CA HIS A 108 3.90 12.43 9.66
C HIS A 108 4.34 12.51 8.19
N ILE A 109 5.33 11.70 7.79
CA ILE A 109 5.81 11.61 6.41
C ILE A 109 4.71 11.04 5.51
N MET A 110 4.03 9.97 5.95
CA MET A 110 2.97 9.35 5.15
C MET A 110 1.76 10.26 4.96
N CYS A 111 1.43 11.09 5.96
CA CYS A 111 0.39 12.13 5.85
C CYS A 111 0.71 13.22 4.79
N HIS A 112 1.85 13.14 4.09
CA HIS A 112 2.04 13.88 2.85
C HIS A 112 1.01 13.49 1.79
N ILE A 113 0.62 12.22 1.69
CA ILE A 113 -0.41 11.79 0.75
C ILE A 113 -1.78 11.88 1.45
N PRO A 114 -2.77 12.62 0.88
CA PRO A 114 -4.03 12.92 1.54
C PRO A 114 -4.83 11.70 2.03
N VAL A 115 -4.74 10.56 1.33
CA VAL A 115 -5.45 9.34 1.75
C VAL A 115 -4.96 8.82 3.10
N PHE A 116 -3.66 8.94 3.41
CA PHE A 116 -3.13 8.56 4.72
C PHE A 116 -3.61 9.51 5.81
N CYS A 117 -3.82 10.79 5.51
CA CYS A 117 -4.48 11.70 6.46
C CYS A 117 -5.89 11.24 6.80
N TRP A 118 -6.66 10.80 5.79
CA TRP A 118 -8.01 10.29 5.99
C TRP A 118 -8.03 8.98 6.79
N ILE A 119 -7.16 8.02 6.46
CA ILE A 119 -7.01 6.76 7.22
C ILE A 119 -6.64 7.06 8.67
N THR A 120 -5.60 7.86 8.88
CA THR A 120 -5.10 8.23 10.21
C THR A 120 -6.16 8.95 11.03
N ALA A 121 -6.87 9.92 10.43
CA ALA A 121 -7.96 10.61 11.11
C ALA A 121 -9.08 9.65 11.51
N THR A 122 -9.46 8.71 10.62
CA THR A 122 -10.52 7.73 10.88
C THR A 122 -10.15 6.79 12.04
N VAL A 123 -8.92 6.29 12.06
CA VAL A 123 -8.42 5.41 13.13
C VAL A 123 -8.34 6.14 14.46
N LEU A 124 -7.69 7.32 14.48
CA LEU A 124 -7.51 8.08 15.71
C LEU A 124 -8.82 8.62 16.27
N GLU A 125 -9.82 8.90 15.42
CA GLU A 125 -11.17 9.25 15.86
C GLU A 125 -11.83 8.11 16.64
N ASP A 126 -11.81 6.89 16.13
CA ASP A 126 -12.39 5.70 16.80
C ASP A 126 -11.67 5.41 18.13
N MET A 127 -10.33 5.44 18.12
CA MET A 127 -9.53 5.14 19.30
C MET A 127 -9.72 6.17 20.42
N LEU A 128 -9.87 7.45 20.10
CA LEU A 128 -10.09 8.49 21.11
C LEU A 128 -11.52 8.49 21.67
N LYS A 129 -12.51 8.00 20.91
CA LYS A 129 -13.88 7.81 21.41
C LYS A 129 -13.99 6.62 22.36
N THR A 130 -13.21 5.56 22.11
CA THR A 130 -13.35 4.27 22.80
C THR A 130 -12.32 4.01 23.90
N ARG A 131 -11.20 4.75 23.94
CA ARG A 131 -10.15 4.63 24.96
C ARG A 131 -9.75 6.00 25.51
N GLU A 132 -10.15 6.29 26.74
CA GLU A 132 -9.50 7.31 27.57
C GLU A 132 -8.11 6.80 27.99
N GLY A 133 -7.10 6.94 27.13
CA GLY A 133 -5.69 6.72 27.51
C GLY A 133 -4.96 5.52 26.87
N GLY A 134 -5.48 4.94 25.79
CA GLY A 134 -4.75 3.90 25.03
C GLY A 134 -3.52 4.42 24.30
N ILE A 135 -2.49 3.56 24.14
CA ILE A 135 -1.35 3.83 23.25
C ILE A 135 -1.88 3.94 21.82
N LEU A 136 -1.56 5.04 21.15
CA LEU A 136 -1.93 5.27 19.76
C LEU A 136 -0.95 4.58 18.81
N PRO A 137 -1.39 4.19 17.60
CA PRO A 137 -0.55 3.45 16.67
C PRO A 137 0.72 4.21 16.32
N LYS A 138 1.85 3.50 16.26
CA LYS A 138 3.17 4.08 15.97
C LYS A 138 3.68 3.70 14.59
N THR A 139 3.37 2.49 14.13
CA THR A 139 3.82 1.97 12.83
C THR A 139 2.70 2.04 11.79
N LEU A 140 3.07 1.91 10.51
CA LEU A 140 2.09 1.89 9.43
C LEU A 140 1.20 0.65 9.53
N THR A 141 1.80 -0.50 9.84
CA THR A 141 1.07 -1.77 9.95
C THR A 141 0.04 -1.72 11.07
N GLU A 142 0.41 -1.19 12.24
CA GLU A 142 -0.52 -1.02 13.36
C GLU A 142 -1.69 -0.09 12.97
N MET A 143 -1.40 1.01 12.26
CA MET A 143 -2.42 1.93 11.75
C MET A 143 -3.41 1.21 10.80
N TYR A 144 -2.91 0.34 9.92
CA TYR A 144 -3.76 -0.38 8.96
C TYR A 144 -4.56 -1.53 9.60
N ILE A 145 -4.02 -2.20 10.60
CA ILE A 145 -4.77 -3.17 11.41
C ILE A 145 -5.94 -2.46 12.09
N HIS A 146 -5.69 -1.33 12.75
CA HIS A 146 -6.76 -0.55 13.36
C HIS A 146 -7.76 -0.02 12.33
N PHE A 147 -7.28 0.42 11.16
CA PHE A 147 -8.17 0.83 10.08
C PHE A 147 -9.12 -0.30 9.68
N LEU A 148 -8.60 -1.52 9.50
CA LEU A 148 -9.41 -2.69 9.16
C LEU A 148 -10.44 -3.02 10.26
N VAL A 149 -10.05 -2.91 11.52
CA VAL A 149 -10.94 -3.08 12.68
C VAL A 149 -12.07 -2.04 12.66
N VAL A 150 -11.74 -0.76 12.44
CA VAL A 150 -12.74 0.32 12.35
C VAL A 150 -13.71 0.07 11.20
N GLN A 151 -13.22 -0.30 10.02
CA GLN A 151 -14.09 -0.60 8.88
C GLN A 151 -15.01 -1.80 9.16
N SER A 152 -14.48 -2.82 9.84
CA SER A 152 -15.28 -4.00 10.23
C SER A 152 -16.38 -3.65 11.25
N LYS A 153 -16.09 -2.78 12.23
CA LYS A 153 -17.11 -2.26 13.17
C LYS A 153 -18.18 -1.44 12.46
N VAL A 154 -17.77 -0.51 11.59
CA VAL A 154 -18.70 0.36 10.85
C VAL A 154 -19.64 -0.45 9.97
N ARG A 155 -19.14 -1.49 9.30
CA ARG A 155 -19.97 -2.43 8.54
C ARG A 155 -21.01 -3.08 9.44
N LYS A 156 -20.57 -3.67 10.56
CA LYS A 156 -21.45 -4.41 11.46
C LYS A 156 -22.62 -3.57 11.98
N ILE A 157 -22.33 -2.34 12.39
CA ILE A 157 -23.35 -1.40 12.88
C ILE A 157 -24.32 -1.00 11.76
N LYS A 158 -23.81 -0.74 10.55
CA LYS A 158 -24.62 -0.23 9.44
C LYS A 158 -25.47 -1.28 8.73
N TYR A 159 -25.01 -2.53 8.68
CA TYR A 159 -25.60 -3.54 7.78
C TYR A 159 -26.02 -4.83 8.49
N ASP A 160 -25.32 -5.22 9.56
CA ASP A 160 -25.59 -6.50 10.25
C ASP A 160 -26.48 -6.30 11.50
N GLY A 161 -26.89 -5.05 11.80
CA GLY A 161 -27.75 -4.71 12.95
C GLY A 161 -27.14 -5.02 14.31
N GLY A 162 -25.83 -5.28 14.37
CA GLY A 162 -25.12 -5.68 15.59
C GLY A 162 -24.77 -4.49 16.51
N ALA A 163 -24.61 -4.77 17.80
CA ALA A 163 -24.16 -3.77 18.77
C ALA A 163 -22.64 -3.53 18.65
N GLU A 164 -22.19 -2.33 19.03
CA GLU A 164 -20.77 -1.93 19.02
C GLU A 164 -19.87 -2.83 19.90
N THR A 165 -20.47 -3.55 20.87
CA THR A 165 -19.80 -4.39 21.87
C THR A 165 -19.47 -5.81 21.42
N ASP A 166 -19.99 -6.26 20.28
CA ASP A 166 -19.77 -7.62 19.82
C ASP A 166 -18.36 -7.81 19.22
N CYS A 167 -17.86 -9.07 19.19
CA CYS A 167 -16.63 -9.38 18.48
C CYS A 167 -16.69 -8.86 17.03
N HIS A 168 -15.71 -8.04 16.65
CA HIS A 168 -15.65 -7.41 15.33
C HIS A 168 -15.25 -8.41 14.22
N TRP A 169 -14.70 -9.57 14.58
CA TRP A 169 -14.37 -10.68 13.67
C TRP A 169 -15.48 -11.74 13.64
N GLY A 170 -16.68 -11.38 13.17
CA GLY A 170 -17.74 -12.35 12.90
C GLY A 170 -17.39 -13.28 11.72
N PRO A 171 -18.00 -14.48 11.61
CA PRO A 171 -17.69 -15.45 10.54
C PRO A 171 -17.76 -14.85 9.13
N GLU A 172 -18.77 -14.01 8.87
CA GLU A 172 -18.93 -13.32 7.59
C GLU A 172 -17.82 -12.31 7.32
N SER A 173 -17.45 -11.49 8.31
CA SER A 173 -16.36 -10.53 8.18
C SER A 173 -15.03 -11.23 7.94
N LYS A 174 -14.76 -12.36 8.62
CA LYS A 174 -13.53 -13.14 8.40
C LYS A 174 -13.46 -13.65 6.96
N LYS A 175 -14.53 -14.32 6.50
CA LYS A 175 -14.60 -14.84 5.13
C LYS A 175 -14.41 -13.74 4.10
N MET A 176 -15.02 -12.57 4.32
CA MET A 176 -14.86 -11.43 3.42
C MET A 176 -13.43 -10.89 3.41
N ILE A 177 -12.79 -10.72 4.57
CA ILE A 177 -11.39 -10.28 4.63
C ILE A 177 -10.45 -11.29 3.97
N GLU A 178 -10.68 -12.59 4.15
CA GLU A 178 -9.92 -13.65 3.47
C GLU A 178 -10.06 -13.55 1.95
N SER A 179 -11.29 -13.41 1.44
CA SER A 179 -11.55 -13.28 0.01
C SER A 179 -10.99 -11.97 -0.58
N LEU A 180 -11.15 -10.83 0.10
CA LEU A 180 -10.58 -9.55 -0.31
C LEU A 180 -9.05 -9.57 -0.28
N GLY A 181 -8.46 -10.22 0.72
CA GLY A 181 -7.02 -10.41 0.81
C GLY A 181 -6.47 -11.27 -0.31
N LYS A 182 -7.17 -12.36 -0.67
CA LYS A 182 -6.84 -13.18 -1.84
C LYS A 182 -6.88 -12.37 -3.13
N LEU A 183 -7.99 -11.65 -3.37
CA LEU A 183 -8.12 -10.77 -4.54
C LEU A 183 -6.99 -9.73 -4.59
N ALA A 184 -6.70 -9.09 -3.46
CA ALA A 184 -5.66 -8.09 -3.36
C ALA A 184 -4.28 -8.67 -3.74
N PHE A 185 -3.96 -9.87 -3.24
CA PHE A 185 -2.70 -10.55 -3.54
C PHE A 185 -2.60 -10.95 -5.02
N ASP A 186 -3.62 -11.62 -5.55
CA ASP A 186 -3.63 -12.09 -6.94
C ASP A 186 -3.48 -10.92 -7.92
N GLN A 187 -4.15 -9.80 -7.64
CA GLN A 187 -4.11 -8.62 -8.50
C GLN A 187 -2.86 -7.78 -8.29
N LEU A 188 -2.27 -7.77 -7.09
CA LEU A 188 -0.98 -7.13 -6.83
C LEU A 188 0.12 -7.80 -7.65
N LEU A 189 0.15 -9.14 -7.69
CA LEU A 189 1.13 -9.89 -8.50
C LEU A 189 0.95 -9.66 -10.00
N LYS A 190 -0.29 -9.44 -10.46
CA LYS A 190 -0.59 -9.09 -11.87
C LYS A 190 -0.30 -7.61 -12.19
N GLY A 191 -0.07 -6.76 -11.19
CA GLY A 191 0.09 -5.32 -11.36
C GLY A 191 -1.22 -4.57 -11.68
N ASN A 192 -2.37 -5.19 -11.39
CA ASN A 192 -3.68 -4.61 -11.68
C ASN A 192 -4.18 -3.76 -10.50
N LEU A 193 -4.75 -2.59 -10.81
CA LEU A 193 -5.47 -1.73 -9.85
C LEU A 193 -7.00 -1.82 -9.99
N ILE A 194 -7.47 -2.15 -11.18
CA ILE A 194 -8.88 -2.35 -11.51
C ILE A 194 -9.14 -3.84 -11.74
N PHE A 195 -10.26 -4.30 -11.18
CA PHE A 195 -10.76 -5.67 -11.26
C PHE A 195 -12.17 -5.67 -11.83
N TYR A 196 -12.54 -6.80 -12.43
CA TYR A 196 -13.85 -7.02 -13.01
C TYR A 196 -14.65 -8.00 -12.16
N GLU A 197 -15.95 -8.10 -12.42
CA GLU A 197 -16.83 -9.07 -11.78
C GLU A 197 -16.25 -10.50 -11.79
N SER A 198 -15.62 -10.92 -12.90
CA SER A 198 -14.95 -12.22 -13.00
C SER A 198 -13.86 -12.42 -11.95
N ASP A 199 -13.02 -11.39 -11.72
CA ASP A 199 -11.94 -11.44 -10.73
C ASP A 199 -12.49 -11.60 -9.30
N LEU A 200 -13.63 -10.96 -9.01
CA LEU A 200 -14.31 -11.08 -7.72
C LEU A 200 -14.88 -12.50 -7.54
N THR A 201 -15.55 -13.03 -8.57
CA THR A 201 -16.13 -14.37 -8.52
C THR A 201 -15.07 -15.46 -8.35
N ASP A 202 -13.91 -15.33 -8.99
CA ASP A 202 -12.77 -16.25 -8.85
C ASP A 202 -12.18 -16.26 -7.43
N CYS A 203 -12.39 -15.18 -6.68
CA CYS A 203 -12.01 -15.04 -5.28
C CYS A 203 -13.14 -15.41 -4.30
N GLY A 204 -14.30 -15.86 -4.81
CA GLY A 204 -15.46 -16.23 -4.03
C GLY A 204 -16.18 -15.03 -3.37
N ILE A 205 -16.00 -13.84 -3.93
CA ILE A 205 -16.60 -12.60 -3.42
C ILE A 205 -17.99 -12.44 -4.05
N ASP A 206 -19.03 -12.37 -3.20
CA ASP A 206 -20.35 -11.91 -3.63
C ASP A 206 -20.29 -10.38 -3.84
N ILE A 207 -20.56 -9.93 -5.06
CA ILE A 207 -20.57 -8.52 -5.46
C ILE A 207 -21.45 -7.69 -4.53
N ARG A 208 -22.64 -8.20 -4.16
CA ARG A 208 -23.56 -7.47 -3.27
C ARG A 208 -22.97 -7.29 -1.88
N ALA A 209 -22.19 -8.26 -1.41
CA ALA A 209 -21.50 -8.18 -0.13
C ALA A 209 -20.23 -7.31 -0.21
N ALA A 210 -19.57 -7.26 -1.37
CA ALA A 210 -18.39 -6.42 -1.59
C ALA A 210 -18.72 -4.93 -1.59
N SER A 211 -19.86 -4.53 -2.20
CA SER A 211 -20.32 -3.13 -2.22
C SER A 211 -20.61 -2.56 -0.82
N VAL A 212 -20.72 -3.42 0.20
CA VAL A 212 -20.91 -3.03 1.61
C VAL A 212 -19.61 -2.59 2.28
N TYR A 213 -18.44 -2.96 1.72
CA TYR A 213 -17.11 -2.61 2.24
C TYR A 213 -16.58 -1.29 1.67
N SER A 214 -17.44 -0.25 1.59
CA SER A 214 -17.15 1.02 0.90
C SER A 214 -15.94 1.80 1.44
N GLY A 215 -15.44 1.48 2.63
CA GLY A 215 -14.24 2.09 3.22
C GLY A 215 -12.94 1.37 2.90
N VAL A 216 -12.98 0.21 2.25
CA VAL A 216 -11.83 -0.61 1.85
C VAL A 216 -11.83 -0.83 0.34
N PHE A 217 -13.03 -0.97 -0.22
CA PHE A 217 -13.30 -1.41 -1.58
C PHE A 217 -14.33 -0.47 -2.22
N THR A 218 -14.07 0.02 -3.42
CA THR A 218 -14.97 0.93 -4.14
C THR A 218 -15.45 0.27 -5.43
N GLN A 219 -16.76 0.29 -5.63
CA GLN A 219 -17.37 0.02 -6.92
C GLN A 219 -17.37 1.29 -7.75
N ILE A 220 -16.68 1.29 -8.89
CA ILE A 220 -16.72 2.40 -9.86
C ILE A 220 -17.79 2.02 -10.89
N PHE A 221 -18.95 2.66 -10.82
CA PHE A 221 -19.99 2.48 -11.82
C PHE A 221 -19.60 3.18 -13.12
N LYS A 222 -19.61 2.44 -14.24
CA LYS A 222 -19.75 3.05 -15.58
C LYS A 222 -21.13 2.69 -16.14
N GLU A 223 -22.12 3.50 -15.79
CA GLU A 223 -23.45 3.42 -16.41
C GLU A 223 -23.39 4.18 -17.75
N GLU A 224 -22.94 3.53 -18.81
CA GLU A 224 -23.16 4.01 -20.18
C GLU A 224 -24.29 3.19 -20.81
N LYS A 225 -25.30 3.90 -21.33
CA LYS A 225 -26.43 3.31 -22.07
C LYS A 225 -25.90 2.62 -23.34
N GLY A 226 -25.53 1.35 -23.26
CA GLY A 226 -25.18 0.53 -24.42
C GLY A 226 -24.65 -0.86 -24.06
N LEU A 227 -25.48 -1.88 -24.29
CA LEU A 227 -25.28 -3.35 -24.43
C LEU A 227 -24.20 -4.16 -23.66
N TYR A 228 -23.17 -3.57 -23.05
CA TYR A 228 -22.20 -4.25 -22.19
C TYR A 228 -21.98 -3.43 -20.92
N GLN A 229 -22.42 -3.98 -19.79
CA GLN A 229 -22.37 -3.36 -18.45
C GLN A 229 -21.29 -4.04 -17.60
N ASP A 230 -20.01 -3.80 -17.90
CA ASP A 230 -18.96 -4.34 -17.04
C ASP A 230 -18.78 -3.45 -15.83
N THR A 231 -19.19 -3.95 -14.67
CA THR A 231 -18.92 -3.28 -13.39
C THR A 231 -17.44 -3.43 -13.06
N VAL A 232 -16.77 -2.31 -12.81
CA VAL A 232 -15.35 -2.28 -12.44
C VAL A 232 -15.19 -1.93 -10.95
N PHE A 233 -14.16 -2.52 -10.35
CA PHE A 233 -13.88 -2.40 -8.93
C PHE A 233 -12.42 -2.03 -8.70
N CYS A 234 -12.14 -1.30 -7.63
CA CYS A 234 -10.79 -1.04 -7.17
C CYS A 234 -10.76 -0.94 -5.63
N PHE A 235 -9.58 -1.11 -5.04
CA PHE A 235 -9.39 -0.70 -3.65
C PHE A 235 -9.33 0.83 -3.58
N ILE A 236 -9.76 1.39 -2.45
CA ILE A 236 -9.75 2.86 -2.24
C ILE A 236 -8.37 3.50 -2.45
N HIS A 237 -7.30 2.71 -2.29
CA HIS A 237 -5.92 3.09 -2.57
C HIS A 237 -5.04 1.84 -2.68
N LEU A 238 -3.96 1.90 -3.46
CA LEU A 238 -3.00 0.80 -3.63
C LEU A 238 -2.44 0.30 -2.30
N SER A 239 -2.18 1.18 -1.33
CA SER A 239 -1.69 0.76 -0.01
C SER A 239 -2.67 -0.13 0.75
N VAL A 240 -3.98 -0.02 0.51
CA VAL A 240 -5.00 -0.90 1.10
C VAL A 240 -4.96 -2.28 0.43
N GLN A 241 -4.77 -2.31 -0.90
CA GLN A 241 -4.52 -3.55 -1.63
C GLN A 241 -3.26 -4.25 -1.12
N GLU A 242 -2.13 -3.54 -1.01
CA GLU A 242 -0.86 -4.10 -0.53
C GLU A 242 -0.96 -4.60 0.92
N PHE A 243 -1.67 -3.89 1.79
CA PHE A 243 -1.92 -4.34 3.16
C PHE A 243 -2.76 -5.62 3.21
N LEU A 244 -3.87 -5.67 2.48
CA LEU A 244 -4.74 -6.85 2.44
C LEU A 244 -4.04 -8.06 1.81
N ALA A 245 -3.22 -7.83 0.79
CA ALA A 245 -2.36 -8.84 0.21
C ALA A 245 -1.38 -9.38 1.27
N ALA A 246 -0.67 -8.49 1.98
CA ALA A 246 0.26 -8.89 3.04
C ALA A 246 -0.45 -9.66 4.17
N LEU A 247 -1.65 -9.22 4.56
CA LEU A 247 -2.49 -9.90 5.54
C LEU A 247 -2.90 -11.30 5.06
N HIS A 248 -3.30 -11.46 3.80
CA HIS A 248 -3.63 -12.76 3.23
C HIS A 248 -2.44 -13.72 3.26
N VAL A 249 -1.27 -13.28 2.82
CA VAL A 249 -0.06 -14.09 2.85
C VAL A 249 0.31 -14.46 4.29
N HIS A 250 0.26 -13.50 5.22
CA HIS A 250 0.55 -13.74 6.63
C HIS A 250 -0.40 -14.75 7.27
N LEU A 251 -1.71 -14.56 7.12
CA LEU A 251 -2.73 -15.45 7.68
C LEU A 251 -2.63 -16.86 7.06
N THR A 252 -2.36 -16.96 5.76
CA THR A 252 -2.20 -18.26 5.09
C THR A 252 -0.99 -19.01 5.63
N PHE A 253 0.13 -18.30 5.79
CA PHE A 253 1.35 -18.86 6.33
C PHE A 253 1.18 -19.31 7.80
N ILE A 254 0.59 -18.48 8.65
CA ILE A 254 0.42 -18.80 10.08
C ILE A 254 -0.63 -19.90 10.30
N ASN A 255 -1.75 -19.89 9.58
CA ASN A 255 -2.83 -20.87 9.80
C ASN A 255 -2.53 -22.23 9.14
N TYR A 256 -1.86 -22.25 7.99
CA TYR A 256 -1.70 -23.47 7.18
C TYR A 256 -0.24 -23.89 6.97
N GLY A 257 0.74 -23.05 7.32
CA GLY A 257 2.17 -23.34 7.12
C GLY A 257 2.61 -23.34 5.65
N VAL A 258 1.83 -22.71 4.76
CA VAL A 258 2.10 -22.69 3.31
C VAL A 258 2.51 -21.29 2.88
N SER A 259 3.65 -21.18 2.19
CA SER A 259 4.02 -19.95 1.49
C SER A 259 3.26 -19.87 0.17
N VAL A 260 2.49 -18.80 -0.02
CA VAL A 260 1.82 -18.49 -1.30
C VAL A 260 2.65 -17.56 -2.19
N LEU A 261 3.83 -17.15 -1.73
CA LEU A 261 4.75 -16.35 -2.53
C LEU A 261 5.32 -17.23 -3.65
N PRO A 262 5.19 -16.85 -4.95
CA PRO A 262 5.65 -17.70 -6.06
C PRO A 262 7.15 -17.99 -5.97
N GLU A 263 7.59 -19.24 -5.83
CA GLU A 263 9.02 -19.55 -5.92
C GLU A 263 9.49 -19.36 -7.35
N GLU A 264 10.49 -18.50 -7.59
CA GLU A 264 11.25 -18.60 -8.83
C GLU A 264 12.10 -19.85 -8.74
N GLN A 265 11.98 -20.73 -9.72
CA GLN A 265 12.87 -21.87 -9.90
C GLN A 265 14.28 -21.33 -10.16
N THR A 266 15.05 -21.10 -9.10
CA THR A 266 16.49 -20.99 -9.21
C THR A 266 16.99 -22.37 -9.65
N ALA A 267 17.70 -22.42 -10.78
CA ALA A 267 18.18 -23.64 -11.45
C ALA A 267 19.29 -24.38 -10.67
N SER A 268 19.20 -24.44 -9.34
CA SER A 268 20.22 -25.03 -8.47
C SER A 268 19.60 -25.67 -7.23
N GLN A 269 18.58 -26.52 -7.40
CA GLN A 269 18.24 -27.53 -6.38
C GLN A 269 17.90 -28.85 -7.06
N THR A 270 18.93 -29.57 -7.51
CA THR A 270 18.87 -31.02 -7.65
C THR A 270 18.96 -31.63 -6.26
N SER A 271 17.82 -31.79 -5.59
CA SER A 271 17.66 -32.81 -4.55
C SER A 271 16.18 -33.12 -4.34
N GLU A 272 15.80 -34.32 -4.76
CA GLU A 272 14.54 -34.96 -4.43
C GLU A 272 14.40 -35.04 -2.91
N THR A 273 13.69 -34.07 -2.31
CA THR A 273 13.14 -34.20 -0.96
C THR A 273 11.70 -33.72 -0.94
N PRO A 274 10.82 -34.39 -0.17
CA PRO A 274 9.37 -34.22 -0.28
C PRO A 274 8.97 -32.84 0.23
N LYS A 275 8.31 -32.02 -0.62
CA LYS A 275 7.57 -30.77 -0.31
C LYS A 275 7.71 -30.31 1.16
N ASN A 276 8.89 -29.77 1.48
CA ASN A 276 9.30 -29.52 2.85
C ASN A 276 8.56 -28.30 3.42
N LYS A 277 8.17 -28.40 4.69
CA LYS A 277 7.61 -27.32 5.49
C LYS A 277 8.62 -26.16 5.54
N ILE A 278 8.33 -25.03 4.91
CA ILE A 278 9.19 -23.85 4.91
C ILE A 278 9.35 -23.37 6.35
N VAL A 279 10.59 -23.18 6.82
CA VAL A 279 10.88 -22.62 8.15
C VAL A 279 10.47 -21.14 8.15
N LYS A 280 9.89 -20.63 9.25
CA LYS A 280 9.38 -19.25 9.31
C LYS A 280 10.42 -18.18 8.98
N THR A 281 11.66 -18.41 9.40
CA THR A 281 12.79 -17.55 9.07
C THR A 281 13.02 -17.49 7.56
N ASP A 282 13.04 -18.65 6.90
CA ASP A 282 13.18 -18.75 5.45
C ASP A 282 12.05 -18.01 4.72
N PHE A 283 10.83 -18.05 5.26
CA PHE A 283 9.67 -17.37 4.68
C PHE A 283 9.83 -15.85 4.62
N TYR A 284 10.20 -15.20 5.73
CA TYR A 284 10.35 -13.75 5.76
C TYR A 284 11.59 -13.28 4.99
N GLN A 285 12.68 -14.05 5.02
CA GLN A 285 13.86 -13.76 4.20
C GLN A 285 13.54 -13.86 2.69
N LEU A 286 12.78 -14.87 2.28
CA LEU A 286 12.31 -15.02 0.90
C LEU A 286 11.45 -13.82 0.47
N ALA A 287 10.60 -13.30 1.35
CA ALA A 287 9.81 -12.10 1.07
C ALA A 287 10.69 -10.85 0.88
N VAL A 288 11.75 -10.70 1.68
CA VAL A 288 12.75 -9.61 1.53
C VAL A 288 13.41 -9.70 0.16
N ASP A 289 13.90 -10.88 -0.23
CA ASP A 289 14.58 -11.07 -1.52
C ASP A 289 13.66 -10.77 -2.70
N LYS A 290 12.40 -11.23 -2.63
CA LYS A 290 11.39 -10.94 -3.67
C LYS A 290 11.12 -9.46 -3.85
N ALA A 291 10.98 -8.70 -2.75
CA ALA A 291 10.80 -7.27 -2.85
C ALA A 291 12.04 -6.59 -3.46
N LEU A 292 13.25 -7.03 -3.08
CA LEU A 292 14.50 -6.51 -3.65
C LEU A 292 14.68 -6.86 -5.14
N GLN A 293 14.12 -7.97 -5.61
CA GLN A 293 14.11 -8.35 -7.02
C GLN A 293 13.10 -7.53 -7.84
N SER A 294 12.10 -6.91 -7.20
CA SER A 294 11.12 -6.06 -7.88
C SER A 294 11.80 -4.87 -8.57
N PRO A 295 11.66 -4.73 -9.90
CA PRO A 295 12.37 -3.68 -10.65
C PRO A 295 11.85 -2.28 -10.35
N ASN A 296 10.57 -2.15 -9.99
CA ASN A 296 9.87 -0.89 -9.77
C ASN A 296 9.43 -0.68 -8.31
N GLY A 297 9.85 -1.56 -7.38
CA GLY A 297 9.50 -1.47 -5.96
C GLY A 297 8.02 -1.72 -5.65
N HIS A 298 7.24 -2.31 -6.55
CA HIS A 298 5.79 -2.54 -6.34
C HIS A 298 5.44 -3.50 -5.20
N LEU A 299 6.44 -4.14 -4.57
CA LEU A 299 6.29 -5.01 -3.40
C LEU A 299 6.84 -4.37 -2.12
N ASP A 300 7.33 -3.13 -2.18
CA ASP A 300 8.01 -2.49 -1.06
C ASP A 300 7.07 -2.27 0.13
N LEU A 301 5.88 -1.73 -0.12
CA LEU A 301 4.91 -1.49 0.94
C LEU A 301 4.25 -2.79 1.41
N PHE A 302 4.00 -3.72 0.49
CA PHE A 302 3.61 -5.09 0.83
C PHE A 302 4.58 -5.75 1.82
N LEU A 303 5.90 -5.67 1.56
CA LEU A 303 6.91 -6.25 2.43
C LEU A 303 6.89 -5.60 3.82
N ARG A 304 6.80 -4.28 3.88
CA ARG A 304 6.70 -3.53 5.13
C ARG A 304 5.54 -4.02 5.99
N PHE A 305 4.37 -4.18 5.39
CA PHE A 305 3.19 -4.72 6.07
C PHE A 305 3.38 -6.18 6.51
N LEU A 306 3.93 -7.04 5.64
CA LEU A 306 4.12 -8.45 5.94
C LEU A 306 5.06 -8.65 7.15
N LEU A 307 6.14 -7.86 7.22
CA LEU A 307 7.06 -7.87 8.35
C LEU A 307 6.43 -7.24 9.60
N GLY A 308 5.70 -6.14 9.48
CA GLY A 308 4.96 -5.58 10.61
C GLY A 308 3.95 -6.57 11.20
N LEU A 309 3.26 -7.35 10.36
CA LEU A 309 2.30 -8.36 10.79
C LEU A 309 2.96 -9.51 11.54
N SER A 310 4.27 -9.75 11.34
CA SER A 310 4.99 -10.79 12.09
C SER A 310 5.15 -10.46 13.57
N LEU A 311 5.01 -9.20 13.99
CA LEU A 311 5.15 -8.81 15.40
C LEU A 311 4.00 -9.33 16.27
N GLN A 312 4.35 -9.87 17.43
CA GLN A 312 3.39 -10.37 18.40
C GLN A 312 2.34 -9.31 18.82
N SER A 313 2.75 -8.06 18.99
CA SER A 313 1.84 -6.96 19.34
C SER A 313 0.76 -6.73 18.27
N ASN A 314 1.12 -6.87 16.99
CA ASN A 314 0.19 -6.72 15.87
C ASN A 314 -0.70 -7.96 15.70
N GLN A 315 -0.13 -9.14 15.92
CA GLN A 315 -0.88 -10.39 16.00
C GLN A 315 -1.94 -10.36 17.11
N ASP A 316 -1.63 -9.75 18.25
CA ASP A 316 -2.58 -9.61 19.36
C ASP A 316 -3.80 -8.75 18.97
N LEU A 317 -3.62 -7.74 18.11
CA LEU A 317 -4.72 -6.91 17.57
C LEU A 317 -5.59 -7.68 16.57
N LEU A 318 -5.03 -8.68 15.90
CA LEU A 318 -5.73 -9.55 14.95
C LEU A 318 -6.33 -10.80 15.58
N LYS A 319 -6.31 -10.90 16.93
CA LYS A 319 -6.95 -12.00 17.68
C LYS A 319 -8.41 -12.16 17.24
N GLY A 320 -8.71 -13.30 16.64
CA GLY A 320 -10.00 -13.60 16.04
C GLY A 320 -9.90 -13.89 14.54
N LEU A 321 -9.05 -13.23 13.77
CA LEU A 321 -8.79 -13.58 12.35
C LEU A 321 -7.88 -14.78 12.20
N GLN A 322 -6.90 -14.91 13.10
CA GLN A 322 -5.92 -15.99 13.10
C GLN A 322 -6.27 -17.06 14.13
N THR A 323 -6.02 -18.32 13.76
CA THR A 323 -6.32 -19.50 14.58
C THR A 323 -5.18 -19.85 15.54
N GLN A 324 -3.97 -19.36 15.26
CA GLN A 324 -2.78 -19.56 16.08
C GLN A 324 -2.12 -18.22 16.39
N THR A 325 -1.49 -18.15 17.56
CA THR A 325 -0.68 -17.03 17.99
C THR A 325 0.61 -17.65 18.54
N GLU A 326 1.63 -17.71 17.71
CA GLU A 326 2.93 -18.27 18.09
C GLU A 326 3.96 -17.15 18.21
N SER A 327 4.78 -17.20 19.27
CA SER A 327 5.86 -16.24 19.47
C SER A 327 6.85 -16.30 18.30
N THR A 328 6.98 -15.20 17.59
CA THR A 328 7.89 -15.01 16.44
C THR A 328 9.15 -14.24 16.81
N SER A 329 9.45 -14.05 18.11
CA SER A 329 10.54 -13.16 18.54
C SER A 329 11.91 -13.56 17.98
N GLU A 330 12.25 -14.86 17.98
CA GLU A 330 13.52 -15.37 17.45
C GLU A 330 13.59 -15.20 15.92
N THR A 331 12.54 -15.62 15.21
CA THR A 331 12.41 -15.44 13.76
C THR A 331 12.52 -13.98 13.33
N ASN A 332 11.93 -13.06 14.09
CA ASN A 332 12.00 -11.62 13.81
C ASN A 332 13.42 -11.08 14.02
N GLN A 333 14.13 -11.54 15.05
CA GLN A 333 15.53 -11.16 15.25
C GLN A 333 16.42 -11.64 14.11
N GLU A 334 16.25 -12.89 13.64
CA GLU A 334 16.99 -13.41 12.48
C GLU A 334 16.66 -12.62 11.21
N THR A 335 15.39 -12.27 11.00
CA THR A 335 14.94 -11.44 9.87
C THR A 335 15.55 -10.03 9.94
N VAL A 336 15.61 -9.42 11.12
CA VAL A 336 16.28 -8.13 11.34
C VAL A 336 17.76 -8.21 10.95
N GLN A 337 18.47 -9.25 11.39
CA GLN A 337 19.88 -9.42 11.03
C GLN A 337 20.05 -9.61 9.51
N TYR A 338 19.15 -10.37 8.88
CA TYR A 338 19.15 -10.54 7.43
C TYR A 338 18.93 -9.21 6.69
N ILE A 339 17.98 -8.38 7.13
CA ILE A 339 17.73 -7.06 6.55
C ILE A 339 18.96 -6.16 6.71
N LYS A 340 19.59 -6.13 7.90
CA LYS A 340 20.83 -5.37 8.13
C LYS A 340 21.95 -5.82 7.19
N MET A 341 22.09 -7.13 6.99
CA MET A 341 23.04 -7.71 6.04
C MET A 341 22.74 -7.23 4.61
N LYS A 342 21.48 -7.29 4.16
CA LYS A 342 21.08 -6.80 2.84
C LYS A 342 21.35 -5.31 2.63
N ILE A 343 21.11 -4.48 3.64
CA ILE A 343 21.47 -3.05 3.59
C ILE A 343 22.98 -2.87 3.38
N SER A 344 23.82 -3.78 3.90
CA SER A 344 25.28 -3.73 3.75
C SER A 344 25.78 -4.07 2.34
N GLU A 345 24.98 -4.76 1.53
CA GLU A 345 25.33 -5.28 0.19
C GLU A 345 25.28 -4.21 -0.95
N ASN A 346 25.35 -2.91 -0.64
CA ASN A 346 25.39 -1.81 -1.63
C ASN A 346 24.19 -1.79 -2.60
N LEU A 347 22.98 -1.85 -2.04
CA LEU A 347 21.71 -1.69 -2.77
C LEU A 347 21.50 -0.27 -3.29
N SER A 348 20.51 -0.05 -4.17
CA SER A 348 20.10 1.32 -4.53
C SER A 348 19.59 2.09 -3.32
N ALA A 349 19.57 3.42 -3.41
CA ALA A 349 19.12 4.27 -2.30
C ALA A 349 17.64 3.98 -1.95
N GLU A 350 16.79 3.77 -2.95
CA GLU A 350 15.37 3.48 -2.78
C GLU A 350 15.16 2.14 -2.06
N LYS A 351 15.85 1.08 -2.49
CA LYS A 351 15.77 -0.24 -1.87
C LYS A 351 16.28 -0.22 -0.43
N SER A 352 17.38 0.49 -0.19
CA SER A 352 17.91 0.68 1.16
C SER A 352 16.90 1.39 2.06
N ILE A 353 16.31 2.50 1.59
CA ILE A 353 15.26 3.24 2.32
C ILE A 353 14.08 2.33 2.66
N ASN A 354 13.62 1.49 1.71
CA ASN A 354 12.55 0.54 1.98
C ASN A 354 12.92 -0.46 3.09
N LEU A 355 14.13 -1.02 3.07
CA LEU A 355 14.59 -1.94 4.11
C LEU A 355 14.68 -1.28 5.49
N PHE A 356 15.06 0.00 5.56
CA PHE A 356 15.01 0.73 6.82
C PHE A 356 13.58 0.98 7.31
N HIS A 357 12.64 1.23 6.40
CA HIS A 357 11.23 1.25 6.78
C HIS A 357 10.75 -0.12 7.29
N CYS A 358 11.23 -1.22 6.73
CA CYS A 358 10.95 -2.57 7.23
C CYS A 358 11.48 -2.76 8.66
N LEU A 359 12.70 -2.31 8.97
CA LEU A 359 13.23 -2.31 10.34
C LEU A 359 12.34 -1.51 11.30
N ASN A 360 11.83 -0.34 10.87
CA ASN A 360 10.90 0.45 11.67
C ASN A 360 9.56 -0.27 11.91
N GLU A 361 9.02 -0.99 10.91
CA GLU A 361 7.81 -1.80 11.10
C GLU A 361 8.03 -2.97 12.07
N LEU A 362 9.26 -3.50 12.15
CA LEU A 362 9.70 -4.50 13.13
C LEU A 362 10.06 -3.90 14.51
N ASN A 363 9.88 -2.59 14.70
CA ASN A 363 10.30 -1.83 15.89
C ASN A 363 11.82 -1.93 16.20
N ASP A 364 12.65 -2.24 15.21
CA ASP A 364 14.10 -2.25 15.35
C ASP A 364 14.69 -0.89 14.97
N ARG A 365 15.36 -0.24 15.93
CA ARG A 365 16.08 1.02 15.74
C ARG A 365 17.59 0.88 15.89
N SER A 366 18.06 -0.34 16.14
CA SER A 366 19.44 -0.60 16.54
C SER A 366 20.42 -0.14 15.46
N LEU A 367 20.13 -0.40 14.18
CA LEU A 367 20.98 0.07 13.08
C LEU A 367 21.05 1.61 13.01
N VAL A 368 19.93 2.31 13.27
CA VAL A 368 19.91 3.78 13.28
C VAL A 368 20.74 4.32 14.44
N GLU A 369 20.62 3.71 15.62
CA GLU A 369 21.37 4.09 16.81
C GLU A 369 22.86 3.83 16.65
N GLU A 370 23.25 2.67 16.10
CA GLU A 370 24.64 2.31 15.77
C GLU A 370 25.25 3.37 14.85
N ILE A 371 24.51 3.77 13.81
CA ILE A 371 25.01 4.78 12.87
C ILE A 371 25.06 6.17 13.51
N GLN A 372 24.05 6.57 14.28
CA GLN A 372 24.08 7.83 15.04
C GLN A 372 25.28 7.91 15.98
N GLN A 373 25.58 6.84 16.72
CA GLN A 373 26.73 6.77 17.61
C GLN A 373 28.06 6.87 16.83
N SER A 374 28.15 6.24 15.67
CA SER A 374 29.34 6.32 14.81
C SER A 374 29.59 7.74 14.28
N LEU A 375 28.53 8.50 13.99
CA LEU A 375 28.59 9.92 13.59
C LEU A 375 29.00 10.81 14.76
N SER A 376 28.36 10.66 15.92
CA SER A 376 28.65 11.46 17.12
C SER A 376 30.08 11.25 17.64
N SER A 377 30.62 10.05 17.49
CA SER A 377 31.99 9.72 17.91
C SER A 377 33.08 10.14 16.90
N ARG A 378 32.71 10.73 15.75
CA ARG A 378 33.62 11.02 14.61
C ARG A 378 34.46 9.80 14.18
N SER A 379 34.00 8.59 14.50
CA SER A 379 34.73 7.34 14.26
C SER A 379 34.46 6.74 12.88
N LEU A 380 33.53 7.34 12.12
CA LEU A 380 33.30 6.99 10.73
C LEU A 380 34.53 7.35 9.89
N SER A 381 35.32 6.34 9.55
CA SER A 381 36.10 6.38 8.32
C SER A 381 35.11 6.54 7.17
N VAL A 382 35.20 7.66 6.44
CA VAL A 382 34.37 8.01 5.28
C VAL A 382 34.31 6.88 4.23
N ASP A 383 35.25 5.94 4.30
CA ASP A 383 35.46 4.84 3.34
C ASP A 383 34.58 3.59 3.51
N LYS A 384 33.67 3.52 4.51
CA LYS A 384 32.90 2.28 4.78
C LYS A 384 31.49 2.22 4.22
N LEU A 385 30.85 3.34 3.92
CA LEU A 385 29.47 3.38 3.44
C LEU A 385 29.45 3.79 1.96
N SER A 386 28.71 3.03 1.16
CA SER A 386 28.40 3.39 -0.23
C SER A 386 27.57 4.67 -0.31
N PRO A 387 27.57 5.38 -1.46
CA PRO A 387 26.72 6.54 -1.67
C PRO A 387 25.24 6.27 -1.40
N ALA A 388 24.73 5.09 -1.77
CA ALA A 388 23.36 4.70 -1.51
C ALA A 388 23.05 4.50 -0.02
N GLN A 389 24.00 3.91 0.73
CA GLN A 389 23.89 3.80 2.19
C GLN A 389 23.94 5.17 2.87
N TRP A 390 24.76 6.11 2.36
CA TRP A 390 24.75 7.50 2.81
C TRP A 390 23.43 8.20 2.52
N SER A 391 22.85 8.02 1.33
CA SER A 391 21.54 8.58 0.99
C SER A 391 20.43 8.02 1.87
N ALA A 392 20.42 6.71 2.10
CA ALA A 392 19.47 6.07 3.00
C ALA A 392 19.66 6.57 4.43
N LEU A 393 20.90 6.66 4.91
CA LEU A 393 21.23 7.17 6.24
C LEU A 393 20.77 8.61 6.44
N VAL A 394 21.07 9.51 5.50
CA VAL A 394 20.58 10.90 5.55
C VAL A 394 19.06 10.92 5.60
N PHE A 395 18.40 10.12 4.77
CA PHE A 395 16.95 10.02 4.80
C PHE A 395 16.42 9.56 6.16
N ILE A 396 17.06 8.60 6.81
CA ILE A 396 16.64 8.07 8.12
C ILE A 396 16.95 9.03 9.26
N LEU A 397 18.09 9.72 9.24
CA LEU A 397 18.40 10.75 10.22
C LEU A 397 17.38 11.90 10.14
N LEU A 398 16.98 12.28 8.92
CA LEU A 398 15.89 13.22 8.68
C LEU A 398 14.50 12.65 9.02
N SER A 399 14.40 11.32 9.20
CA SER A 399 13.17 10.58 9.53
C SER A 399 13.17 10.01 10.96
N SER A 400 14.21 10.25 11.75
CA SER A 400 14.33 9.77 13.13
C SER A 400 13.47 10.63 14.05
N GLU A 401 12.82 10.02 15.04
CA GLU A 401 11.98 10.71 16.04
C GLU A 401 12.77 11.63 16.99
N LYS A 402 14.10 11.58 16.96
CA LYS A 402 14.95 12.51 17.70
C LYS A 402 15.28 13.69 16.81
N ASP A 403 14.92 14.89 17.26
CA ASP A 403 15.45 16.14 16.74
C ASP A 403 16.98 16.06 16.75
N LEU A 404 17.59 16.37 15.60
CA LEU A 404 19.02 16.68 15.50
C LEU A 404 19.26 18.03 16.18
N THR A 405 19.22 18.06 17.50
CA THR A 405 19.56 19.24 18.33
C THR A 405 20.43 18.86 19.50
#